data_AF-A0A4Q6C4Y3-F1
#
_entry.id   AF-A0A4Q6C4Y3-F1
#
_cell.length_a   1.000
_cell.length_b   1.000
_cell.length_c   1.000
_cell.angle_alpha   90.00
_cell.angle_beta   90.00
_cell.angle_gamma   90.00
#
_symmetry.space_group_name_H-M   'P 1'
#
loop_
_entity.id
_entity.type
_entity.pdbx_description
1 polymer ?
#
loop_
_entity_poly.entity_id
_entity_poly.type
_entity_poly.pdbx_seq_one_letter_code
_entity_poly.pdbx_strand_id
1 'polypeptide(L)'
;MPSGLALSFGIERLVYVNGELVASASVRIADVARITPEQAAALDAVGEGMVVQIGEGNRIDPAGGGVLVIQNSLPGQDIRVLTTLDVGVGTLGMLQEMNTYGALQGALAGAAGGP
;
A
#
# COMPACT_ATOMS: atom_id res chain seq x y z
N MET A 1 18.73 -15.89 -10.12
CA MET A 1 17.51 -16.73 -10.05
C MET A 1 16.33 -15.87 -10.46
N PRO A 2 15.37 -16.36 -11.25
CA PRO A 2 14.18 -15.58 -11.56
C PRO A 2 13.47 -15.25 -10.24
N SER A 3 13.21 -13.96 -9.99
CA SER A 3 12.41 -13.56 -8.85
C SER A 3 10.96 -13.97 -9.14
N GLY A 4 10.32 -14.70 -8.22
CA GLY A 4 8.90 -15.00 -8.30
C GLY A 4 8.02 -13.75 -8.29
N LEU A 5 6.73 -13.91 -8.03
CA LEU A 5 5.79 -12.79 -7.90
C LEU A 5 6.34 -11.72 -6.93
N ALA A 6 6.64 -10.53 -7.44
CA ALA A 6 7.03 -9.39 -6.62
C ALA A 6 5.81 -8.49 -6.42
N LEU A 7 5.45 -8.19 -5.17
CA LEU A 7 4.32 -7.31 -4.84
C LEU A 7 4.86 -6.07 -4.12
N SER A 8 4.54 -4.88 -4.62
CA SER A 8 4.81 -3.62 -3.94
C SER A 8 3.50 -3.00 -3.45
N PHE A 9 3.56 -2.30 -2.33
CA PHE A 9 2.41 -1.65 -1.71
C PHE A 9 2.80 -0.26 -1.21
N GLY A 10 1.94 0.72 -1.43
CA GLY A 10 2.07 2.07 -0.90
C GLY A 10 0.71 2.62 -0.52
N ILE A 11 0.66 3.38 0.57
CA ILE A 11 -0.51 4.15 0.97
C ILE A 11 -0.07 5.55 1.37
N GLU A 12 -0.83 6.54 0.94
CA GLU A 12 -0.67 7.93 1.38
C GLU A 12 -2.05 8.48 1.75
N ARG A 13 -2.16 9.06 2.93
CA ARG A 13 -3.37 9.72 3.42
C ARG A 13 -3.03 11.15 3.78
N LEU A 14 -3.76 12.09 3.22
CA LEU A 14 -3.60 13.53 3.41
C LEU A 14 -4.94 14.13 3.84
N VAL A 15 -4.92 15.00 4.84
CA VAL A 15 -6.09 15.75 5.29
C VAL A 15 -5.79 17.23 5.14
N TYR A 16 -6.57 17.92 4.31
CA TYR A 16 -6.51 19.35 4.11
C TYR A 16 -7.70 20.05 4.75
N VAL A 17 -7.47 21.22 5.35
CA VAL A 17 -8.49 22.14 5.85
C VAL A 17 -8.23 23.52 5.27
N ASN A 18 -9.19 24.07 4.52
CA ASN A 18 -9.07 25.35 3.81
C ASN A 18 -7.80 25.45 2.92
N GLY A 19 -7.37 24.33 2.35
CA GLY A 19 -6.16 24.23 1.52
C GLY A 19 -4.85 23.97 2.27
N GLU A 20 -4.86 23.95 3.60
CA GLU A 20 -3.68 23.64 4.43
C GLU A 20 -3.66 22.16 4.82
N LEU A 21 -2.50 21.49 4.69
CA LEU A 21 -2.33 20.11 5.12
C LEU A 21 -2.23 20.04 6.66
N VAL A 22 -3.27 19.50 7.31
CA VAL A 22 -3.35 19.43 8.78
C VAL A 22 -2.94 18.07 9.35
N ALA A 23 -3.00 17.01 8.55
CA ALA A 23 -2.54 15.68 8.94
C ALA A 23 -2.13 14.86 7.73
N SER A 24 -1.14 13.99 7.90
CA SER A 24 -0.73 13.04 6.88
C SER A 24 -0.20 11.74 7.47
N ALA A 25 -0.32 10.65 6.71
CA ALA A 25 0.33 9.39 7.00
C ALA A 25 0.72 8.72 5.68
N SER A 26 1.92 8.15 5.60
CA SER A 26 2.37 7.49 4.37
C SER A 26 3.30 6.32 4.66
N VAL A 27 3.16 5.26 3.87
CA VAL A 27 3.99 4.05 3.94
C VAL A 27 4.25 3.55 2.54
N ARG A 28 5.49 3.12 2.28
CA ARG A 28 5.90 2.46 1.04
C ARG A 28 6.69 1.19 1.33
N ILE A 29 6.25 0.10 0.73
CA ILE A 29 6.81 -1.24 0.80
C ILE A 29 7.16 -1.66 -0.62
N ALA A 30 8.46 -1.71 -0.93
CA ALA A 30 8.94 -2.06 -2.26
C ALA A 30 8.73 -3.54 -2.61
N ASP A 31 8.79 -4.42 -1.60
CA ASP A 31 8.54 -5.83 -1.72
C ASP A 31 7.86 -6.34 -0.44
N VAL A 32 6.58 -6.71 -0.55
CA VAL A 32 5.76 -7.19 0.58
C VAL A 32 6.34 -8.48 1.17
N ALA A 33 7.08 -9.27 0.39
CA ALA A 33 7.75 -10.46 0.91
C ALA A 33 8.98 -10.14 1.79
N ARG A 34 9.43 -8.88 1.80
CA ARG A 34 10.63 -8.40 2.52
C ARG A 34 10.36 -7.13 3.32
N ILE A 35 9.20 -7.06 3.97
CA ILE A 35 8.86 -5.97 4.89
C ILE A 35 9.89 -5.91 6.04
N THR A 36 10.40 -4.72 6.30
CA THR A 36 11.24 -4.41 7.47
C THR A 36 10.38 -4.14 8.71
N PRO A 37 10.89 -4.34 9.94
CA PRO A 37 10.17 -4.00 11.16
C PRO A 37 9.69 -2.54 11.20
N GLU A 38 10.51 -1.62 10.69
CA GLU A 38 10.19 -0.20 10.60
C GLU A 38 9.02 0.05 9.63
N GLN A 39 9.01 -0.62 8.48
CA GLN A 39 7.89 -0.55 7.52
C GLN A 39 6.62 -1.18 8.09
N ALA A 40 6.74 -2.29 8.84
CA ALA A 40 5.60 -2.93 9.49
C ALA A 40 4.99 -2.00 10.56
N ALA A 41 5.82 -1.40 11.42
CA ALA A 41 5.38 -0.45 12.44
C ALA A 41 4.74 0.80 11.82
N ALA A 42 5.31 1.32 10.72
CA ALA A 42 4.72 2.44 10.01
C ALA A 42 3.37 2.08 9.38
N LEU A 43 3.24 0.86 8.81
CA LEU A 43 1.98 0.35 8.27
C LEU A 43 0.92 0.18 9.38
N ASP A 44 1.34 -0.32 10.53
CA ASP A 44 0.48 -0.46 11.71
C ASP A 44 -0.01 0.91 12.19
N ALA A 45 0.86 1.91 12.27
CA ALA A 45 0.48 3.28 12.61
C ALA A 45 -0.53 3.90 11.63
N VAL A 46 -0.43 3.61 10.32
CA VAL A 46 -1.48 3.99 9.36
C VAL A 46 -2.80 3.24 9.63
N GLY A 47 -2.70 1.98 10.05
CA GLY A 47 -3.79 1.08 10.39
C GLY A 47 -4.41 1.30 11.77
N GLU A 48 -3.77 2.03 12.69
CA GLU A 48 -4.36 2.43 13.97
C GLU A 48 -5.45 3.50 13.79
N GLY A 49 -5.35 4.28 12.71
CA GLY A 49 -6.28 5.34 12.37
C GLY A 49 -5.70 6.72 12.64
N MET A 50 -6.49 7.77 12.42
CA MET A 50 -6.05 9.14 12.56
C MET A 50 -7.20 9.98 13.09
N VAL A 51 -6.92 10.89 14.02
CA VAL A 51 -7.91 11.84 14.53
C VAL A 51 -7.45 13.24 14.20
N VAL A 52 -8.31 14.00 13.52
CA VAL A 52 -8.10 15.42 13.21
C VAL A 52 -9.18 16.22 13.92
N GLN A 53 -8.78 17.18 14.74
CA GLN A 53 -9.68 18.03 15.51
C GLN A 53 -9.54 19.48 15.05
N ILE A 54 -10.64 20.07 14.59
CA ILE A 54 -10.73 21.43 14.04
C ILE A 54 -11.67 22.24 14.94
N GLY A 55 -11.11 23.24 15.62
CA GLY A 55 -11.81 24.04 16.63
C GLY A 55 -11.74 23.47 18.05
N GLU A 56 -12.20 24.27 19.01
CA GLU A 56 -12.22 23.92 20.43
C GLU A 56 -13.36 22.94 20.75
N GLY A 57 -13.22 22.21 21.87
CA GLY A 57 -14.29 21.34 22.39
C GLY A 57 -14.42 19.97 21.73
N ASN A 58 -13.57 19.63 20.75
CA ASN A 58 -13.46 18.27 20.21
C ASN A 58 -12.89 17.32 21.28
N ARG A 59 -13.47 16.10 21.40
CA ARG A 59 -13.22 15.19 22.53
C ARG A 59 -13.20 13.70 22.18
N ILE A 60 -13.08 13.32 20.91
CA ILE A 60 -12.86 11.90 20.58
C ILE A 60 -11.44 11.52 20.97
N ASP A 61 -11.37 10.54 21.86
CA ASP A 61 -10.21 9.68 22.05
C ASP A 61 -10.24 8.65 20.91
N PRO A 62 -9.17 8.45 20.11
CA PRO A 62 -9.15 7.43 19.08
C PRO A 62 -9.54 6.07 19.67
N ALA A 63 -10.80 5.67 19.48
CA ALA A 63 -11.22 4.31 19.71
C ALA A 63 -10.53 3.47 18.62
N GLY A 64 -9.35 2.94 18.95
CA GLY A 64 -8.49 2.20 18.05
C GLY A 64 -9.30 1.31 17.11
N GLY A 65 -9.04 1.44 15.80
CA GLY A 65 -9.86 0.78 14.79
C GLY A 65 -9.54 1.12 13.34
N GLY A 66 -8.44 1.83 13.06
CA GLY A 66 -8.02 2.12 11.68
C GLY A 66 -8.88 3.12 10.92
N VAL A 67 -9.70 3.87 11.65
CA VAL A 67 -10.61 4.86 11.06
C VAL A 67 -9.96 6.24 11.08
N LEU A 68 -10.12 7.00 10.00
CA LEU A 68 -9.91 8.44 10.03
C LEU A 68 -11.16 9.11 10.62
N VAL A 69 -10.99 9.78 11.76
CA VAL A 69 -12.04 10.56 12.40
C VAL A 69 -11.69 12.03 12.29
N ILE A 70 -12.57 12.81 11.66
CA ILE A 70 -12.44 14.27 11.63
C ILE A 70 -13.55 14.85 12.48
N GLN A 71 -13.17 15.61 13.50
CA GLN A 71 -14.08 16.40 14.32
C GLN A 71 -13.90 17.87 13.98
N ASN A 72 -15.00 18.52 13.64
CA ASN A 72 -15.00 19.94 13.32
C ASN A 72 -16.12 20.63 14.07
N SER A 73 -15.76 21.60 14.91
CA SER A 73 -16.71 22.45 15.64
C SER A 73 -16.83 23.85 15.02
N LEU A 74 -16.05 24.17 13.98
CA LEU A 74 -16.08 25.45 13.29
C LEU A 74 -16.99 25.42 12.05
N PRO A 75 -17.79 26.47 11.79
CA PRO A 75 -18.57 26.57 10.57
C PRO A 75 -17.67 26.88 9.34
N GLY A 76 -18.14 26.46 8.16
CA GLY A 76 -17.56 26.90 6.87
C GLY A 76 -16.18 26.35 6.52
N GLN A 77 -15.72 25.27 7.15
CA GLN A 77 -14.43 24.66 6.84
C GLN A 77 -14.52 23.83 5.54
N ASP A 78 -13.60 24.03 4.60
CA ASP A 78 -13.40 23.14 3.43
C ASP A 78 -12.43 22.03 3.83
N ILE A 79 -12.96 20.83 4.05
CA ILE A 79 -12.18 19.68 4.50
C ILE A 79 -12.06 18.69 3.34
N ARG A 80 -10.82 18.38 2.94
CA ARG A 80 -10.54 17.43 1.86
C ARG A 80 -9.64 16.32 2.36
N VAL A 81 -10.07 15.08 2.16
CA VAL A 81 -9.30 13.89 2.48
C VAL A 81 -8.91 13.20 1.18
N LEU A 82 -7.62 12.96 1.00
CA LEU A 82 -7.09 12.19 -0.11
C LEU A 82 -6.40 10.94 0.45
N THR A 83 -6.88 9.76 0.07
CA THR A 83 -6.17 8.51 0.32
C THR A 83 -5.81 7.88 -1.01
N THR A 84 -4.52 7.79 -1.28
CA THR A 84 -3.96 7.14 -2.47
C THR A 84 -3.43 5.78 -2.08
N LEU A 85 -3.77 4.77 -2.89
CA LEU A 85 -3.29 3.41 -2.75
C LEU A 85 -2.52 3.03 -4.01
N ASP A 86 -1.24 2.69 -3.86
CA ASP A 86 -0.36 2.27 -4.94
C ASP A 86 -0.03 0.79 -4.76
N VAL A 87 -0.48 -0.07 -5.69
CA VAL A 87 -0.20 -1.51 -5.66
C VAL A 87 0.44 -1.92 -6.99
N GLY A 88 1.58 -2.58 -6.92
CA GLY A 88 2.33 -3.02 -8.09
C GLY A 88 2.61 -4.51 -8.04
N VAL A 89 2.46 -5.20 -9.16
CA VAL A 89 2.76 -6.63 -9.29
C VAL A 89 3.79 -6.83 -10.40
N GLY A 90 4.98 -7.29 -10.03
CA GLY A 90 6.03 -7.71 -10.95
C GLY A 90 5.80 -9.14 -11.43
N THR A 91 5.20 -9.30 -12.61
CA THR A 91 4.94 -10.62 -13.22
C THR A 91 6.01 -11.05 -14.23
N LEU A 92 6.97 -10.18 -14.56
CA LEU A 92 8.00 -10.47 -15.57
C LEU A 92 8.81 -11.73 -15.25
N GLY A 93 9.21 -11.92 -14.00
CA GLY A 93 9.92 -13.14 -13.58
C GLY A 93 9.06 -14.40 -13.75
N MET A 94 7.77 -14.33 -13.42
CA MET A 94 6.81 -15.42 -13.62
C MET A 94 6.62 -15.75 -15.12
N LEU A 95 6.50 -14.73 -15.98
CA LEU A 95 6.37 -14.93 -17.42
C LEU A 95 7.64 -15.54 -18.03
N GLN A 96 8.82 -15.11 -17.57
CA GLN A 96 10.10 -15.70 -17.99
C GLN A 96 10.21 -17.17 -17.55
N GLU A 97 9.74 -17.51 -16.34
CA GLU A 97 9.69 -18.88 -15.84
C GLU A 97 8.76 -19.77 -16.66
N MET A 98 7.53 -19.30 -16.94
CA MET A 98 6.58 -20.02 -17.81
C MET A 98 7.15 -20.30 -19.20
N ASN A 99 7.81 -19.29 -19.80
CA ASN A 99 8.46 -19.44 -21.10
C ASN A 99 9.63 -20.43 -21.05
N THR A 100 10.44 -20.38 -20.00
CA THR A 100 11.58 -21.30 -19.82
C THR A 100 11.09 -22.74 -19.66
N TYR A 101 10.06 -22.97 -18.85
CA TYR A 101 9.45 -24.28 -18.69
C TYR A 101 8.88 -24.81 -20.01
N GLY A 102 8.14 -23.98 -20.75
CA GLY A 102 7.63 -24.35 -22.08
C GLY A 102 8.73 -24.69 -23.07
N ALA A 103 9.83 -23.93 -23.07
CA ALA A 103 10.99 -24.20 -23.93
C ALA A 103 11.69 -25.52 -23.57
N LEU A 104 11.85 -25.82 -22.28
CA LEU A 104 12.43 -27.07 -21.80
C LEU A 104 11.53 -28.27 -22.14
N GLN A 105 10.22 -28.16 -21.93
CA GLN A 105 9.27 -29.21 -22.27
C GLN A 105 9.23 -29.47 -23.78
N GLY A 106 9.26 -28.41 -24.60
CA GLY A 106 9.39 -28.51 -26.05
C GLY A 106 10.69 -29.18 -26.48
N ALA A 107 11.83 -28.83 -25.86
CA ALA A 107 13.12 -29.46 -26.14
C ALA A 107 13.15 -30.94 -25.75
N LEU A 108 12.58 -31.32 -24.60
CA LEU A 108 12.48 -32.71 -24.15
C LEU A 108 11.56 -33.54 -25.07
N ALA A 109 10.41 -32.99 -25.47
CA ALA A 109 9.50 -33.65 -26.39
C ALA A 109 10.13 -33.81 -27.79
N GLY A 110 10.88 -32.82 -28.27
CA GLY A 110 11.63 -32.90 -29.52
C GLY A 110 12.80 -33.88 -29.46
N ALA A 111 13.50 -33.98 -28.32
CA ALA A 111 14.61 -34.91 -28.11
C ALA A 111 14.14 -36.37 -27.92
N ALA A 112 12.98 -36.60 -27.31
CA ALA A 112 12.35 -37.92 -27.27
C ALA A 112 11.71 -38.33 -28.61
N GLY A 113 11.56 -37.37 -29.53
CA GLY A 113 10.90 -37.53 -30.83
C GLY A 113 11.83 -37.63 -32.03
N GLY A 114 13.15 -37.77 -31.88
CA GLY A 114 13.97 -38.14 -33.04
C GLY A 114 15.43 -38.53 -32.76
N PRO A 115 16.06 -39.32 -33.65
CA PRO A 115 15.48 -40.19 -34.69
C PRO A 115 14.96 -41.55 -34.16
#